data_AF-A0AAD0J7A5-F1
#
_entry.id   AF-A0AAD0J7A5-F1
#
_cell.length_a   1.000
_cell.length_b   1.000
_cell.length_c   1.000
_cell.angle_alpha   90.00
_cell.angle_beta   90.00
_cell.angle_gamma   90.00
#
_symmetry.space_group_name_H-M   'P 1'
#
loop_
_entity.id
_entity.type
_entity.pdbx_description
1 polymer ?
#
loop_
_entity_poly.entity_id
_entity_poly.type
_entity_poly.pdbx_seq_one_letter_code
_entity_poly.pdbx_strand_id
1 'polypeptide(L)'
;MATRHQVRCIHKTNRASRHEAISHIGGQNADGTRWKLTEFDAISGIEEGKWQFYVVGGGQTADVIIAKTSGGHKYLKTTRDTTTQDNLLSLPECP
;
A
#
# COMPACT_ATOMS: atom_id res chain seq x y z
N MET A 1 -1.58 -9.12 -18.15
CA MET A 1 -2.60 -9.14 -17.08
C MET A 1 -1.90 -8.76 -15.79
N ALA A 2 -2.44 -7.83 -15.02
CA ALA A 2 -1.82 -7.42 -13.75
C ALA A 2 -1.98 -8.54 -12.72
N THR A 3 -0.93 -8.86 -11.96
CA THR A 3 -1.03 -9.79 -10.84
C THR A 3 -1.50 -9.06 -9.59
N ARG A 4 -2.42 -9.67 -8.85
CA ARG A 4 -3.04 -9.07 -7.67
C ARG A 4 -2.38 -9.58 -6.39
N HIS A 5 -1.82 -8.68 -5.59
CA HIS A 5 -1.04 -8.99 -4.39
C HIS A 5 -1.70 -8.43 -3.13
N GLN A 6 -1.82 -9.25 -2.08
CA GLN A 6 -2.35 -8.82 -0.79
C GLN A 6 -1.25 -8.13 0.02
N VAL A 7 -1.44 -6.87 0.37
CA VAL A 7 -0.61 -6.16 1.34
C VAL A 7 -1.06 -6.58 2.75
N ARG A 8 -0.11 -7.05 3.56
CA ARG A 8 -0.35 -7.50 4.94
C ARG A 8 0.43 -6.69 5.97
N CYS A 9 1.50 -6.03 5.55
CA CYS A 9 2.33 -5.23 6.41
C CYS A 9 2.87 -4.02 5.65
N ILE A 10 3.28 -3.00 6.40
CA ILE A 10 3.98 -1.83 5.85
C ILE A 10 5.24 -1.56 6.69
N HIS A 11 6.18 -0.78 6.18
CA HIS A 11 7.19 -0.12 7.02
C HIS A 11 6.91 1.36 7.07
N LYS A 12 6.71 1.88 8.29
CA LYS A 12 6.50 3.30 8.46
C LYS A 12 7.82 4.07 8.50
N THR A 13 7.85 5.24 7.86
CA THR A 13 8.94 6.19 8.09
C THR A 13 8.69 6.95 9.39
N ASN A 14 9.76 7.50 9.98
CA ASN A 14 9.66 8.34 11.18
C ASN A 14 9.07 9.74 10.89
N ARG A 15 8.42 9.93 9.73
CA ARG A 15 7.85 11.22 9.32
C ARG A 15 6.48 11.42 9.96
N ALA A 16 6.25 12.61 10.49
CA ALA A 16 4.99 12.99 11.14
C ALA A 16 3.80 13.08 10.16
N SER A 17 4.05 13.16 8.85
CA SER A 17 3.00 13.30 7.84
C SER A 17 2.46 11.94 7.43
N ARG A 18 1.15 11.74 7.62
CA ARG A 18 0.41 10.53 7.19
C ARG A 18 0.62 10.19 5.70
N HIS A 19 0.84 11.20 4.86
CA HIS A 19 1.01 11.07 3.42
C HIS A 19 2.41 10.58 2.98
N GLU A 20 3.40 10.61 3.87
CA GLU A 20 4.78 10.16 3.58
C GLU A 20 5.22 9.06 4.55
N ALA A 21 4.26 8.52 5.28
CA ALA A 21 4.52 7.63 6.39
C ALA A 21 4.87 6.22 5.92
N ILE A 22 4.77 5.85 4.65
CA ILE A 22 5.04 4.48 4.16
C ILE A 22 6.33 4.46 3.34
N SER A 23 7.30 3.66 3.76
CA SER A 23 8.53 3.42 2.97
C SER A 23 8.45 2.14 2.14
N HIS A 24 7.85 1.10 2.71
CA HIS A 24 7.70 -0.19 2.08
C HIS A 24 6.32 -0.76 2.33
N ILE A 25 5.84 -1.54 1.37
CA ILE A 25 4.69 -2.41 1.53
C ILE A 25 5.17 -3.85 1.40
N GLY A 26 4.56 -4.73 2.18
CA GLY A 26 4.90 -6.15 2.15
C GLY A 26 3.66 -7.00 2.30
N GLY A 27 3.79 -8.23 1.83
CA GLY A 27 2.66 -9.12 1.74
C GLY A 27 3.05 -10.55 1.49
N GLN A 28 2.02 -11.35 1.27
CA GLN A 28 2.16 -12.74 0.88
C GLN A 28 1.39 -12.94 -0.41
N ASN A 29 2.01 -13.65 -1.34
CA ASN A 29 1.37 -14.11 -2.57
C ASN A 29 0.43 -15.29 -2.26
N ALA A 30 -0.42 -15.64 -3.23
CA ALA A 30 -1.34 -16.78 -3.10
C ALA A 30 -0.59 -18.12 -2.93
N ASP A 31 0.64 -18.21 -3.44
CA ASP A 31 1.54 -19.37 -3.31
C ASP A 31 2.27 -19.43 -1.95
N GLY A 32 2.03 -18.48 -1.05
CA GLY A 32 2.68 -18.41 0.26
C GLY A 32 4.05 -17.69 0.25
N THR A 33 4.57 -17.29 -0.90
CA THR A 33 5.83 -16.53 -0.98
C THR A 33 5.64 -15.12 -0.42
N ARG A 34 6.66 -14.64 0.30
CA ARG A 34 6.67 -13.27 0.84
C ARG A 34 7.27 -12.33 -0.17
N TRP A 35 6.78 -11.10 -0.20
CA TRP A 35 7.33 -10.04 -1.00
C TRP A 35 7.36 -8.74 -0.20
N LYS A 36 8.31 -7.89 -0.53
CA LYS A 36 8.47 -6.55 0.01
C LYS A 36 8.90 -5.63 -1.11
N LEU A 37 8.21 -4.52 -1.27
CA LEU A 37 8.48 -3.51 -2.28
C LEU A 37 8.59 -2.15 -1.62
N THR A 38 9.42 -1.28 -2.18
CA THR A 38 9.41 0.13 -1.78
C THR A 38 8.09 0.77 -2.24
N GLU A 39 7.68 1.87 -1.59
CA GLU A 39 6.52 2.64 -2.06
C GLU A 39 6.70 3.07 -3.52
N PHE A 40 7.92 3.45 -3.90
CA PHE A 40 8.27 3.85 -5.27
C PHE A 40 8.08 2.71 -6.29
N ASP A 41 8.57 1.50 -5.98
CA ASP A 41 8.43 0.35 -6.88
C ASP A 41 6.97 -0.10 -6.99
N ALA A 42 6.24 -0.05 -5.88
CA ALA A 42 4.82 -0.35 -5.86
C ALA A 42 4.01 0.65 -6.71
N ILE A 43 4.29 1.95 -6.60
CA ILE A 43 3.70 2.99 -7.45
C ILE A 43 4.03 2.70 -8.92
N SER A 44 5.31 2.50 -9.25
CA SER A 44 5.73 2.22 -10.63
C SER A 44 5.04 0.99 -11.20
N GLY A 45 4.93 -0.10 -10.42
CA GLY A 45 4.25 -1.32 -10.83
C GLY A 45 2.74 -1.17 -11.04
N ILE A 46 2.08 -0.30 -10.26
CA ILE A 46 0.67 0.06 -10.49
C ILE A 46 0.53 0.90 -11.77
N GLU A 47 1.39 1.90 -11.97
CA GLU A 47 1.35 2.78 -13.17
C GLU A 47 1.62 2.01 -14.46
N GLU A 48 2.53 1.05 -14.41
CA GLU A 48 2.84 0.17 -15.54
C GLU A 48 1.80 -0.94 -15.75
N GLY A 49 0.80 -1.05 -14.86
CA GLY A 49 -0.22 -2.11 -14.92
C GLY A 49 0.34 -3.52 -14.71
N LYS A 50 1.53 -3.63 -14.11
CA LYS A 50 2.15 -4.91 -13.75
C LYS A 50 1.48 -5.51 -12.53
N TRP A 51 1.18 -4.68 -11.54
CA TRP A 51 0.68 -5.11 -10.23
C TRP A 51 -0.57 -4.37 -9.80
N GLN A 52 -1.44 -5.08 -9.07
CA GLN A 52 -2.55 -4.51 -8.34
C GLN A 52 -2.44 -4.92 -6.88
N PHE A 53 -2.63 -3.99 -5.97
CA PHE A 53 -2.49 -4.24 -4.54
C PHE A 53 -3.82 -4.08 -3.83
N TYR A 54 -4.06 -4.87 -2.79
CA TYR A 54 -5.24 -4.76 -1.94
C TYR A 54 -4.91 -5.11 -0.50
N VAL A 55 -5.67 -4.54 0.43
CA VAL A 55 -5.65 -4.88 1.85
C VAL A 55 -6.94 -5.58 2.24
N VAL A 56 -6.85 -6.47 3.22
CA VAL A 56 -8.02 -7.08 3.85
C VAL A 56 -7.99 -6.74 5.33
N GLY A 57 -9.00 -6.02 5.79
CA GLY A 57 -9.12 -5.56 7.18
C GLY A 57 -10.59 -5.46 7.60
N GLY A 58 -10.91 -5.82 8.84
CA GLY A 58 -12.28 -5.72 9.36
C GLY A 58 -13.34 -6.51 8.58
N GLY A 59 -12.95 -7.59 7.89
CA GLY A 59 -13.85 -8.38 7.04
C GLY A 59 -14.11 -7.79 5.65
N GLN A 60 -13.40 -6.73 5.27
CA GLN A 60 -13.57 -6.06 3.99
C GLN A 60 -12.25 -5.98 3.21
N THR A 61 -12.36 -6.00 1.89
CA THR A 61 -11.25 -5.80 0.96
C THR A 61 -11.25 -4.37 0.45
N ALA A 62 -10.12 -3.67 0.51
CA ALA A 62 -9.93 -2.35 -0.07
C ALA A 62 -8.74 -2.37 -1.04
N ASP A 63 -8.92 -1.76 -2.21
CA ASP A 63 -7.86 -1.69 -3.22
C ASP A 63 -6.89 -0.57 -2.89
N VAL A 64 -5.60 -0.80 -3.13
CA VAL A 64 -4.55 0.19 -2.98
C VAL A 64 -4.41 0.94 -4.30
N ILE A 65 -4.49 2.25 -4.22
CA ILE A 65 -4.43 3.19 -5.35
C ILE A 65 -3.34 4.23 -5.11
N ILE A 66 -2.91 4.86 -6.21
CA ILE A 66 -1.99 5.99 -6.15
C ILE A 66 -2.80 7.26 -5.93
N ALA A 67 -2.47 8.01 -4.89
CA ALA A 67 -2.94 9.36 -4.67
C ALA A 67 -1.79 10.36 -4.84
N LYS A 68 -2.13 11.64 -4.97
CA LYS A 68 -1.17 12.73 -5.06
C LYS A 68 -1.47 13.77 -3.99
N THR A 69 -0.44 14.25 -3.32
CA THR A 69 -0.55 15.41 -2.42
C THR A 69 -0.73 16.69 -3.24
N SER A 70 -1.14 17.78 -2.60
CA SER A 70 -1.18 19.11 -3.23
C SER A 70 0.19 19.58 -3.74
N GLY A 71 1.29 19.08 -3.16
CA GLY A 71 2.66 19.31 -3.62
C GLY A 71 3.12 18.41 -4.77
N GLY A 72 2.27 17.52 -5.28
CA GLY A 72 2.58 16.65 -6.41
C GLY A 72 3.28 15.33 -6.06
N HIS A 73 3.56 15.07 -4.78
CA HIS A 73 4.12 13.80 -4.33
C HIS A 73 3.07 12.69 -4.43
N LYS A 74 3.41 11.60 -5.13
CA LYS A 74 2.59 10.39 -5.21
C LYS A 74 2.79 9.55 -3.94
N TYR A 75 1.71 8.99 -3.43
CA TYR A 75 1.72 8.09 -2.28
C TYR A 75 0.65 7.01 -2.44
N LEU A 76 0.79 5.92 -1.70
CA LEU A 76 -0.19 4.84 -1.69
C LEU A 76 -1.29 5.09 -0.65
N LYS A 77 -2.54 4.94 -1.08
CA LYS A 77 -3.70 4.91 -0.17
C LYS A 77 -4.69 3.83 -0.58
N THR A 78 -5.69 3.55 0.24
CA THR A 78 -6.78 2.65 -0.13
C THR A 78 -8.00 3.40 -0.66
N THR A 79 -8.81 2.74 -1.49
CA THR A 79 -10.07 3.29 -2.00
C THR A 79 -11.09 3.59 -0.90
N ARG A 80 -10.96 2.93 0.26
CA ARG A 80 -11.86 3.09 1.42
C ARG A 80 -11.36 4.10 2.45
N ASP A 81 -10.24 4.79 2.19
CA ASP A 81 -9.77 5.89 3.05
C ASP A 81 -10.65 7.13 2.79
N THR A 82 -11.82 7.17 3.44
CA THR A 82 -12.85 8.20 3.21
C THR A 82 -12.77 9.39 4.16
N THR A 83 -12.18 9.28 5.36
CA THR A 83 -12.29 10.41 6.32
C THR A 83 -11.14 10.65 7.30
N THR A 84 -10.36 9.68 7.77
CA THR A 84 -9.24 9.97 8.73
C THR A 84 -8.41 8.74 9.11
N GLN A 85 -8.91 7.53 8.87
CA GLN A 85 -8.21 6.27 9.11
C GLN A 85 -7.65 5.74 7.78
N ASP A 86 -6.34 5.84 7.61
CA ASP A 86 -5.66 5.13 6.54
C ASP A 86 -5.61 3.64 6.91
N ASN A 87 -6.34 2.83 6.16
CA ASN A 87 -6.36 1.38 6.34
C ASN A 87 -4.97 0.76 6.17
N LEU A 88 -4.14 1.36 5.31
CA LEU A 88 -2.72 1.01 5.16
C LEU A 88 -1.90 1.34 6.41
N LEU A 89 -2.08 2.52 7.01
CA LEU A 89 -1.37 2.91 8.24
C LEU A 89 -1.80 2.08 9.47
N SER A 90 -2.89 1.33 9.36
CA SER A 90 -3.36 0.42 10.41
C SER A 90 -2.72 -0.97 10.33
N LEU A 91 -1.93 -1.25 9.28
CA LEU A 91 -1.24 -2.52 9.12
C LEU A 91 -0.03 -2.64 10.06
N PRO A 92 0.32 -3.88 10.47
CA PRO A 92 1.51 -4.14 11.26
C PRO A 92 2.80 -3.81 10.50
N GLU A 93 3.88 -3.60 11.24
CA GLU A 93 5.23 -3.47 10.68
C GLU A 93 5.67 -4.77 9.99
N CYS A 94 6.28 -4.67 8.81
CA CYS A 94 6.86 -5.83 8.16
C CYS A 94 8.05 -6.38 8.97
N PRO A 95 8.19 -7.71 9.08
CA PRO A 95 9.37 -8.34 9.68
C PRO A 95 10.63 -8.13 8.82
#